data_AF-A0A847VAD1-F1
#
_entry.id   AF-A0A847VAD1-F1
#
_cell.length_a   1.000
_cell.length_b   1.000
_cell.length_c   1.000
_cell.angle_alpha   90.00
_cell.angle_beta   90.00
_cell.angle_gamma   90.00
#
_symmetry.space_group_name_H-M   'P 1'
#
loop_
_entity.id
_entity.type
_entity.pdbx_description
1 polymer ?
#
loop_
_entity_poly.entity_id
_entity_poly.type
_entity_poly.pdbx_seq_one_letter_code
_entity_poly.pdbx_strand_id
1 'polypeptide(L)' 'MAFCPDCGSPLPGGAESCPSCGSLQAPGPGSLVWSARMPVVTSPVVVKQLVFALGAGALFVALLMVAMGAYAALP' A
#
# COMPACT_ATOMS: atom_id res chain seq x y z
N MET A 1 -25.30 -25.58 -2.27
CA MET A 1 -25.97 -25.26 -3.54
C MET A 1 -26.55 -23.87 -3.42
N ALA A 2 -26.22 -22.97 -4.35
CA ALA A 2 -26.81 -21.63 -4.41
C ALA A 2 -27.94 -21.64 -5.46
N PHE A 3 -28.95 -20.80 -5.27
CA PHE A 3 -30.03 -20.60 -6.23
C PHE A 3 -29.96 -19.17 -6.78
N CYS A 4 -30.33 -18.99 -8.04
CA CYS A 4 -30.39 -17.66 -8.64
C CYS A 4 -31.51 -16.83 -7.97
N PRO A 5 -31.24 -15.61 -7.48
CA PRO A 5 -32.27 -14.77 -6.86
C PRO A 5 -33.32 -14.29 -7.87
N ASP A 6 -32.98 -14.24 -9.17
CA ASP A 6 -33.89 -13.74 -10.21
C ASP A 6 -34.85 -14.81 -10.74
N CYS A 7 -34.39 -16.06 -10.88
CA CYS A 7 -35.18 -17.14 -11.50
C CYS A 7 -35.35 -18.39 -10.65
N GLY A 8 -34.66 -18.50 -9.52
CA GLY A 8 -34.74 -19.64 -8.61
C GLY A 8 -34.07 -20.91 -9.11
N SER A 9 -33.37 -20.89 -10.25
CA SER A 9 -32.69 -22.07 -10.78
C SER A 9 -31.41 -22.42 -10.00
N PRO A 10 -30.98 -23.70 -9.98
CA PRO A 10 -29.76 -24.10 -9.30
C PRO A 10 -28.54 -23.50 -10.01
N LEU A 11 -27.67 -22.88 -9.21
CA LEU A 11 -26.52 -22.13 -9.68
C LEU A 11 -25.23 -22.88 -9.35
N PRO A 12 -24.40 -23.22 -10.35
CA PRO A 12 -23.10 -23.82 -10.10
C PRO A 12 -22.19 -22.80 -9.40
N GLY A 13 -21.43 -23.26 -8.40
CA GLY A 13 -20.54 -22.39 -7.63
C GLY A 13 -19.49 -21.74 -8.52
N GLY A 14 -19.42 -20.41 -8.52
CA GLY A 14 -18.45 -19.63 -9.31
C GLY A 14 -18.94 -19.18 -10.69
N ALA A 15 -20.20 -19.41 -11.05
CA ALA A 15 -20.76 -18.86 -12.29
C ALA A 15 -20.98 -17.34 -12.19
N GLU A 16 -20.46 -16.61 -13.16
CA GLU A 16 -20.64 -15.15 -13.30
C GLU A 16 -22.01 -14.76 -13.87
N SER A 17 -22.67 -15.68 -14.58
CA SER A 17 -23.98 -15.49 -15.18
C SER A 17 -24.84 -16.73 -15.01
N CYS A 18 -26.16 -16.54 -14.87
CA CYS A 18 -27.09 -17.64 -14.68
C CYS A 18 -27.36 -18.32 -16.03
N PRO A 19 -27.12 -19.63 -16.20
CA PRO A 19 -27.37 -20.32 -17.47
C PRO A 19 -28.87 -20.42 -17.81
N SER A 20 -29.76 -20.20 -16.83
CA SER A 20 -31.21 -20.32 -17.04
C SER A 20 -31.89 -19.01 -17.43
N CYS A 21 -31.49 -17.88 -16.85
CA CYS A 21 -32.13 -16.59 -17.12
C CYS A 21 -31.17 -15.53 -17.69
N GLY A 22 -29.86 -15.79 -17.69
CA GLY A 22 -28.85 -14.86 -18.19
C GLY A 22 -28.51 -13.71 -17.25
N SER A 23 -29.04 -13.67 -16.02
CA SER A 23 -28.69 -12.61 -15.07
C SER A 23 -27.24 -12.70 -14.59
N LEU A 24 -26.57 -11.54 -14.49
CA LEU A 24 -25.21 -11.44 -13.96
C LEU A 24 -25.25 -11.60 -12.44
N GLN A 25 -24.49 -12.55 -11.93
CA GLN A 25 -24.38 -12.78 -10.49
C GLN A 25 -23.22 -11.97 -9.95
N ALA A 26 -23.47 -11.20 -8.89
CA ALA A 26 -22.40 -10.59 -8.14
C ALA A 26 -21.48 -11.72 -7.61
N PRO A 27 -20.17 -11.71 -7.92
CA PRO A 27 -19.26 -12.74 -7.44
C PRO A 27 -19.30 -12.75 -5.91
N GLY A 28 -19.51 -13.94 -5.33
CA GLY A 28 -19.51 -14.12 -3.88
C GLY A 28 -18.19 -13.66 -3.24
N PRO A 29 -18.17 -13.40 -1.92
CA PRO A 29 -17.04 -12.78 -1.19
C PRO A 29 -15.82 -13.70 -1.02
N GLY A 30 -15.38 -14.36 -2.09
CA GLY A 30 -14.23 -15.26 -2.16
C GLY A 30 -13.20 -14.91 -3.22
N SER A 31 -13.41 -13.88 -4.04
CA SER A 31 -12.34 -13.33 -4.88
C SER A 31 -11.61 -12.24 -4.09
N LEU A 32 -10.44 -12.63 -3.59
CA LEU A 32 -9.42 -11.70 -3.08
C LEU A 32 -9.09 -10.69 -4.18
N VAL A 33 -9.86 -9.61 -4.24
CA VAL A 33 -9.42 -8.36 -4.87
C VAL A 33 -8.15 -7.98 -4.14
N TRP A 34 -7.02 -8.20 -4.81
CA TRP A 34 -5.70 -7.78 -4.38
C TRP A 34 -5.80 -6.33 -3.90
N SER A 35 -5.88 -6.15 -2.58
CA SER A 35 -5.84 -4.83 -1.97
C SER A 35 -4.39 -4.37 -1.98
N ALA A 36 -3.89 -4.04 -3.18
CA ALA A 36 -2.72 -3.22 -3.39
C ALA A 36 -3.01 -1.75 -3.00
N ARG A 37 -3.65 -1.55 -1.86
CA ARG A 37 -3.80 -0.25 -1.20
C ARG A 37 -3.25 -0.35 0.20
N MET A 38 -1.93 -0.49 0.28
CA MET A 38 -1.20 -0.01 1.44
C MET A 38 -0.64 1.36 1.06
N PRO A 39 -1.31 2.49 1.36
CA PRO A 39 -0.68 3.78 1.26
C PRO A 39 0.23 3.92 2.50
N VAL A 40 1.34 3.18 2.54
CA VAL A 40 2.38 3.38 3.56
C VAL A 40 3.02 4.78 3.44
N VAL A 41 2.78 5.47 2.32
CA VAL A 41 3.40 6.75 1.95
C VAL A 41 2.54 7.98 2.33
N THR A 42 1.46 7.86 3.10
CA THR A 42 0.64 9.05 3.49
C THR A 42 0.72 9.44 4.97
N SER A 43 1.55 8.75 5.76
CA SER A 43 1.77 9.12 7.15
C SER A 43 2.74 10.32 7.24
N PRO A 44 2.30 11.52 7.68
CA PRO A 44 3.18 12.67 7.86
C PRO A 44 4.27 12.43 8.91
N VAL A 45 4.10 11.39 9.75
CA VAL A 45 5.10 10.95 10.73
C VAL A 45 6.30 10.33 10.02
N VAL A 46 6.08 9.46 9.02
CA VAL A 46 7.17 8.78 8.31
C VAL A 46 7.99 9.77 7.47
N VAL A 47 7.33 10.75 6.83
CA VAL A 47 8.01 11.81 6.07
C VAL A 47 8.87 12.67 6.99
N LYS A 48 8.34 13.10 8.15
CA LYS A 48 9.12 13.86 9.14
C LYS A 48 10.31 13.06 9.67
N GLN A 49 10.14 11.76 9.94
CA GLN A 49 11.20 10.89 10.42
C GLN A 49 12.33 10.72 9.39
N LEU A 50 12.00 10.50 8.10
CA LEU A 50 13.00 10.39 7.03
C LEU A 50 13.80 11.69 6.85
N VAL A 51 13.11 12.83 6.86
CA VAL A 51 13.75 14.15 6.71
C VAL A 51 14.69 14.43 7.89
N PHE A 52 14.29 14.08 9.11
CA PHE A 52 15.14 14.26 10.29
C PHE A 52 16.36 13.34 10.25
N ALA A 53 16.18 12.07 9.87
CA ALA A 53 17.27 11.10 9.79
C ALA A 53 18.34 11.48 8.75
N LEU A 54 17.90 11.85 7.54
CA LEU A 54 18.81 12.26 6.46
C LEU A 54 19.40 13.66 6.72
N GLY A 55 18.59 14.60 7.22
CA GLY A 55 18.99 15.98 7.48
C GLY A 55 19.97 16.10 8.65
N ALA A 56 19.69 15.45 9.79
CA ALA A 56 20.59 15.47 10.95
C ALA A 56 21.93 14.80 10.63
N GLY A 57 21.90 13.69 9.89
CA GLY A 57 23.12 13.00 9.44
C GLY A 57 23.98 13.89 8.54
N ALA A 58 23.39 14.51 7.51
CA ALA A 58 24.13 15.39 6.59
C ALA A 58 24.71 16.61 7.31
N LEU A 59 23.95 17.23 8.22
CA LEU A 59 24.41 18.39 8.99
C LEU A 59 25.55 18.01 9.94
N PHE A 60 25.47 16.85 10.59
CA PHE A 60 26.53 16.36 11.46
C PHE A 60 27.84 16.12 10.70
N VAL A 61 27.77 15.49 9.52
CA VAL A 61 28.95 15.28 8.66
C VAL A 61 29.53 16.62 8.19
N ALA A 62 28.68 17.58 7.82
CA ALA A 62 29.14 18.91 7.42
C ALA A 62 29.86 19.64 8.57
N LEU A 63 29.32 19.57 9.79
CA LEU A 63 29.97 20.13 10.97
C LEU A 63 31.30 19.44 11.29
N LEU A 64 31.36 18.12 11.18
CA LEU A 64 32.61 17.37 11.36
C LEU A 64 33.66 17.79 10.34
N MET A 65 33.30 17.94 9.06
CA MET A 65 34.22 18.42 8.02
C MET A 65 34.75 19.82 8.32
N VAL A 66 33.88 20.75 8.74
CA VAL A 66 34.28 22.11 9.12
C VAL A 66 35.17 22.10 10.35
N ALA A 67 34.81 21.33 11.37
CA ALA A 67 35.60 21.22 12.60
C ALA A 67 36.98 20.64 12.31
N MET A 68 37.06 19.52 11.59
CA MET A 68 38.34 18.91 11.17
C MET A 68 39.19 19.87 10.34
N GLY A 69 38.58 20.64 9.43
CA GLY A 69 39.28 21.68 8.68
C GLY A 69 39.80 22.81 9.57
N ALA A 70 39.01 23.25 10.55
CA ALA A 70 39.42 24.26 11.52
C ALA A 70 40.56 23.76 12.42
N TYR A 71 40.51 22.49 12.86
CA TYR A 71 41.59 21.87 13.62
C TYR A 71 42.87 21.69 12.80
N ALA A 72 42.76 21.37 11.50
CA ALA A 72 43.90 21.29 10.60
C ALA A 72 44.52 22.66 10.27
N ALA A 73 43.78 23.76 10.51
CA ALA A 73 44.24 25.13 10.33
C ALA A 73 44.82 25.76 11.61
N LEU A 74 44.82 25.05 12.75
CA LEU A 74 45.55 25.46 13.94
C LEU A 74 47.05 25.08 13.74
N PRO A 75 47.98 26.05 13.77
CA PRO A 75 49.41 25.80 13.59
C PRO A 75 50.04 25.03 14.76
#